data_AF-A0A9P1BWM6-F1
#
_entry.id   AF-A0A9P1BWM6-F1
#
_cell.length_a   1.000
_cell.length_b   1.000
_cell.length_c   1.000
_cell.angle_alpha   90.00
_cell.angle_beta   90.00
_cell.angle_gamma   90.00
#
_symmetry.space_group_name_H-M   'P 1'
#
loop_
_entity.id
_entity.type
_entity.pdbx_description
1 polymer ?
#
loop_
_entity_poly.entity_id
_entity_poly.type
_entity_poly.pdbx_seq_one_letter_code
_entity_poly.pdbx_strand_id
1 'polypeptide(L)'
;MAEIPWLSASFPAWCGSHGFSSLHRCALRVDAELGAGLHTEVTDWGYQVEAVEELPGQDSALQPGDVIIGIDGIQLLFLNESQLQETFGSHIRHGVEVILVTAAELRDAKEMEDEEMPEEPRDLANYELLHRSKSDTEHEATVRIPVGRATAWQLDEATAANIQSDLGIVSENFGLMARPLISDKGMESIVLTGLPSAIAKARPEVVNILNFYRGKDQSQNSEAQMSDIREQGSTSAATTAMELPSHVKDVRQFQYHDHTADIIVHSWGSSLAEALAQVCVGMFNYMTPLEKVDIVGSVDVHATGHDMLDLLYHLLDEFLYMFSTEMHICRCIEILAFDEQKFSISARGYGEKMDLKKHEQGTEIKAITMHMMKILDPKSMLTEEGRHMRQEEDTAMSEFPYEVYVLLDI
;
A
#
# COMPACT_ATOMS: atom_id res chain seq x y z
N MET A 1 6.00 -34.85 -27.57
CA MET A 1 5.24 -34.87 -26.30
C MET A 1 4.06 -33.94 -26.46
N ALA A 2 2.94 -34.17 -25.78
CA ALA A 2 1.83 -33.20 -25.82
C ALA A 2 2.33 -31.88 -25.24
N GLU A 3 2.22 -30.80 -26.00
CA GLU A 3 2.45 -29.45 -25.49
C GLU A 3 1.56 -29.22 -24.28
N ILE A 4 2.12 -28.57 -23.25
CA ILE A 4 1.40 -28.20 -22.05
C ILE A 4 1.08 -26.70 -22.20
N PRO A 5 -0.15 -26.34 -22.59
CA PRO A 5 -0.44 -24.97 -23.02
C PRO A 5 -0.17 -23.93 -21.93
N TRP A 6 -0.43 -24.28 -20.67
CA TRP A 6 -0.15 -23.39 -19.55
C TRP A 6 1.35 -23.23 -19.28
N LEU A 7 2.17 -24.26 -19.49
CA LEU A 7 3.62 -24.17 -19.30
C LEU A 7 4.25 -23.28 -20.38
N SER A 8 3.82 -23.43 -21.63
CA SER A 8 4.26 -22.56 -22.72
C SER A 8 3.77 -21.12 -22.57
N ALA A 9 2.56 -20.92 -22.01
CA ALA A 9 2.06 -19.58 -21.70
C ALA A 9 2.81 -18.92 -20.53
N SER A 10 3.33 -19.73 -19.60
CA SER A 10 4.14 -19.24 -18.47
C SER A 10 5.58 -18.87 -18.84
N PHE A 11 6.10 -19.39 -19.95
CA PHE A 11 7.45 -19.09 -20.44
C PHE A 11 7.44 -18.85 -21.97
N PRO A 12 6.83 -17.74 -22.43
CA PRO A 12 6.66 -17.45 -23.85
C PRO A 12 7.96 -17.13 -24.60
N ALA A 13 8.89 -16.39 -24.00
CA ALA A 13 10.22 -16.08 -24.57
C ALA A 13 11.04 -17.37 -24.73
N TRP A 14 11.07 -18.19 -23.66
CA TRP A 14 11.73 -19.48 -23.70
C TRP A 14 11.14 -20.38 -24.78
N CYS A 15 9.81 -20.51 -24.86
CA CYS A 15 9.17 -21.36 -25.86
C CYS A 15 9.23 -20.80 -27.30
N GLY A 16 9.57 -19.52 -27.47
CA GLY A 16 9.79 -18.90 -28.78
C GLY A 16 11.08 -19.35 -29.46
N SER A 17 12.11 -19.65 -28.68
CA SER A 17 13.46 -20.00 -29.15
C SER A 17 13.92 -21.41 -28.73
N HIS A 18 13.35 -21.93 -27.66
CA HIS A 18 13.66 -23.22 -27.04
C HIS A 18 12.36 -24.00 -26.77
N GLY A 19 12.49 -25.19 -26.19
CA GLY A 19 11.36 -25.95 -25.65
C GLY A 19 11.86 -26.78 -24.48
N PHE A 20 10.95 -27.13 -23.56
CA PHE A 20 11.31 -27.94 -22.40
C PHE A 20 11.66 -29.37 -22.84
N SER A 21 12.95 -29.61 -23.04
CA SER A 21 13.54 -30.86 -23.49
C SER A 21 13.55 -31.91 -22.38
N SER A 22 13.63 -31.48 -21.12
CA SER A 22 13.52 -32.34 -19.95
C SER A 22 12.07 -32.60 -19.54
N LEU A 23 11.09 -31.97 -20.20
CA LEU A 23 9.68 -32.18 -19.89
C LEU A 23 9.30 -33.65 -20.06
N HIS A 24 8.81 -34.26 -18.99
CA HIS A 24 8.32 -35.63 -19.05
C HIS A 24 7.20 -35.84 -18.04
N ARG A 25 6.58 -37.02 -18.12
CA ARG A 25 5.50 -37.43 -17.22
C ARG A 25 5.82 -38.81 -16.68
N CYS A 26 5.50 -39.03 -15.42
CA CYS A 26 5.55 -40.37 -14.84
C CYS A 26 4.40 -40.55 -13.84
N ALA A 27 4.14 -41.81 -13.49
CA ALA A 27 3.14 -42.13 -12.48
C ALA A 27 3.83 -42.32 -11.12
N LEU A 28 3.40 -41.59 -10.10
CA LEU A 28 3.95 -41.74 -8.76
C LEU A 28 3.52 -43.08 -8.16
N ARG A 29 4.48 -43.78 -7.58
CA ARG A 29 4.22 -44.93 -6.70
C ARG A 29 4.01 -44.41 -5.30
N VAL A 30 2.81 -44.62 -4.78
CA VAL A 30 2.50 -44.28 -3.39
C VAL A 30 2.14 -45.57 -2.68
N ASP A 31 2.83 -45.84 -1.59
CA ASP A 31 2.52 -46.93 -0.67
C ASP A 31 1.63 -46.42 0.46
N ALA A 32 0.76 -47.30 0.99
CA ALA A 32 -0.21 -46.93 2.01
C ALA A 32 0.41 -46.62 3.38
N GLU A 33 1.58 -47.19 3.68
CA GLU A 33 2.29 -46.99 4.95
C GLU A 33 3.51 -46.08 4.79
N LEU A 34 4.24 -46.20 3.68
CA LEU A 34 5.48 -45.45 3.43
C LEU A 34 5.28 -44.14 2.65
N GLY A 35 4.09 -43.90 2.09
CA GLY A 35 3.84 -42.76 1.22
C GLY A 35 4.59 -42.88 -0.12
N ALA A 36 5.01 -41.76 -0.71
CA ALA A 36 5.72 -41.78 -1.99
C ALA A 36 7.23 -42.01 -1.88
N GLY A 37 7.83 -41.97 -0.67
CA GLY A 37 9.29 -42.06 -0.52
C GLY A 37 10.06 -41.00 -1.31
N LEU A 38 9.51 -39.79 -1.41
CA LEU A 38 10.13 -38.64 -2.07
C LEU A 38 10.58 -37.64 -1.00
N HIS A 39 11.84 -37.24 -1.06
CA HIS A 39 12.32 -36.05 -0.36
C HIS A 39 12.21 -34.87 -1.32
N THR A 40 11.45 -33.84 -0.93
CA THR A 40 11.17 -32.69 -1.79
C THR A 40 11.35 -31.38 -1.07
N GLU A 41 11.86 -30.39 -1.78
CA GLU A 41 11.92 -28.98 -1.38
C GLU A 41 10.84 -28.17 -2.10
N VAL A 42 10.24 -27.19 -1.42
CA VAL A 42 9.28 -26.26 -2.04
C VAL A 42 10.06 -25.20 -2.81
N THR A 43 9.67 -24.97 -4.06
CA THR A 43 10.23 -23.94 -4.94
C THR A 43 9.10 -23.12 -5.56
N ASP A 44 9.45 -21.99 -6.19
CA ASP A 44 8.49 -21.14 -6.92
C ASP A 44 7.78 -21.87 -8.07
N TRP A 45 8.30 -23.02 -8.49
CA TRP A 45 7.78 -23.81 -9.61
C TRP A 45 7.02 -25.07 -9.17
N GLY A 46 7.10 -25.45 -7.90
CA GLY A 46 6.50 -26.68 -7.37
C GLY A 46 7.45 -27.43 -6.43
N TYR A 47 7.35 -28.77 -6.40
CA TYR A 47 8.18 -29.60 -5.54
C TYR A 47 9.43 -30.09 -6.27
N GLN A 48 10.60 -29.60 -5.89
CA GLN A 48 11.87 -30.12 -6.38
C GLN A 48 12.22 -31.40 -5.64
N VAL A 49 12.55 -32.46 -6.38
CA VAL A 49 12.96 -33.75 -5.84
C VAL A 49 14.44 -33.68 -5.44
N GLU A 50 14.72 -33.86 -4.16
CA GLU A 50 16.10 -33.94 -3.64
C GLU A 50 16.62 -35.38 -3.64
N ALA A 51 15.76 -36.33 -3.31
CA ALA A 51 16.10 -37.75 -3.23
C ALA A 51 14.87 -38.65 -3.35
N VAL A 52 15.09 -39.89 -3.77
CA VAL A 52 14.08 -40.94 -3.87
C VAL A 52 14.51 -42.12 -2.99
N GLU A 53 13.65 -42.54 -2.07
CA GLU A 53 13.91 -43.69 -1.21
C GLU A 53 13.84 -45.03 -1.97
N GLU A 54 14.52 -46.06 -1.47
CA GLU A 54 14.55 -47.39 -2.11
C GLU A 54 13.17 -48.09 -2.11
N LEU A 55 12.32 -47.81 -1.12
CA LEU A 55 10.98 -48.37 -0.97
C LEU A 55 9.99 -47.23 -0.65
N PRO A 56 8.88 -47.08 -1.39
CA PRO A 56 8.41 -47.93 -2.49
C PRO A 56 9.25 -47.82 -3.79
N GLY A 57 10.19 -46.87 -3.84
CA GLY A 57 10.91 -46.50 -5.05
C GLY A 57 10.00 -45.81 -6.06
N GLN A 58 10.61 -45.14 -7.04
CA GLN A 58 9.87 -44.46 -8.11
C GLN A 58 10.24 -45.01 -9.49
N ASP A 59 9.55 -44.50 -10.51
CA ASP A 59 9.95 -44.69 -11.90
C ASP A 59 11.36 -44.10 -12.10
N SER A 60 12.20 -44.80 -12.87
CA SER A 60 13.54 -44.30 -13.23
C SER A 60 13.51 -43.00 -14.03
N ALA A 61 12.35 -42.59 -14.56
CA ALA A 61 12.18 -41.28 -15.16
C ALA A 61 12.24 -40.15 -14.13
N LEU A 62 11.81 -40.37 -12.88
CA LEU A 62 11.84 -39.37 -11.82
C LEU A 62 13.20 -39.44 -11.09
N GLN A 63 13.97 -38.36 -11.19
CA GLN A 63 15.32 -38.26 -10.67
C GLN A 63 15.49 -37.04 -9.74
N PRO A 64 16.47 -37.08 -8.82
CA PRO A 64 16.89 -35.88 -8.10
C PRO A 64 17.23 -34.72 -9.04
N GLY A 65 16.72 -33.53 -8.74
CA GLY A 65 16.82 -32.34 -9.58
C GLY A 65 15.62 -32.09 -10.50
N ASP A 66 14.70 -33.06 -10.62
CA ASP A 66 13.41 -32.81 -11.27
C ASP A 66 12.49 -31.99 -10.36
N VAL A 67 11.66 -31.15 -10.96
CA VAL A 67 10.62 -30.38 -10.29
C VAL A 67 9.26 -30.88 -10.75
N ILE A 68 8.41 -31.24 -9.80
CA ILE A 68 7.01 -31.59 -10.05
C ILE A 68 6.22 -30.30 -10.23
N ILE A 69 5.92 -29.97 -11.48
CA ILE A 69 5.22 -28.74 -11.88
C ILE A 69 3.72 -28.95 -12.11
N GLY A 70 3.24 -30.19 -12.06
CA GLY A 70 1.83 -30.54 -12.21
C GLY A 70 1.51 -31.94 -11.69
N ILE A 71 0.29 -32.13 -11.21
CA ILE A 71 -0.23 -33.41 -10.71
C ILE A 71 -1.67 -33.60 -11.18
N ASP A 72 -1.99 -34.78 -11.72
CA ASP A 72 -3.35 -35.14 -12.16
C ASP A 72 -3.98 -34.14 -13.15
N GLY A 73 -3.15 -33.52 -13.99
CA GLY A 73 -3.57 -32.47 -14.93
C GLY A 73 -3.75 -31.07 -14.33
N ILE A 74 -3.53 -30.91 -13.03
CA ILE A 74 -3.56 -29.62 -12.32
C ILE A 74 -2.15 -29.03 -12.31
N GLN A 75 -2.06 -27.74 -12.62
CA GLN A 75 -0.82 -26.96 -12.57
C GLN A 75 -0.42 -26.67 -11.12
N LEU A 76 0.86 -26.86 -10.80
CA LEU A 76 1.47 -26.49 -9.52
C LEU A 76 2.43 -25.30 -9.63
N LEU A 77 2.86 -24.98 -10.86
CA LEU A 77 3.73 -23.86 -11.18
C LEU A 77 3.18 -22.53 -10.63
N PHE A 78 4.01 -21.79 -9.87
CA PHE A 78 3.70 -20.50 -9.22
C PHE A 78 2.62 -20.51 -8.14
N LEU A 79 2.24 -21.68 -7.62
CA LEU A 79 1.41 -21.75 -6.42
C LEU A 79 2.25 -21.42 -5.18
N ASN A 80 1.65 -20.70 -4.22
CA ASN A 80 2.29 -20.50 -2.92
C ASN A 80 2.30 -21.80 -2.09
N GLU A 81 3.12 -21.85 -1.04
CA GLU A 81 3.33 -23.05 -0.23
C GLU A 81 2.03 -23.68 0.29
N SER A 82 1.09 -22.85 0.79
CA SER A 82 -0.20 -23.33 1.30
C SER A 82 -1.05 -23.97 0.20
N GLN A 83 -1.14 -23.33 -0.96
CA GLN A 83 -1.90 -23.83 -2.11
C GLN A 83 -1.26 -25.09 -2.69
N LEU A 84 0.07 -25.13 -2.73
CA LEU A 84 0.85 -26.27 -3.20
C LEU A 84 0.60 -27.50 -2.31
N GLN A 85 0.67 -27.32 -0.99
CA GLN A 85 0.43 -28.40 -0.03
C GLN A 85 -1.02 -28.92 -0.11
N GLU A 86 -2.01 -28.04 -0.22
CA GLU A 86 -3.42 -28.43 -0.35
C GLU A 86 -3.68 -29.15 -1.68
N THR A 87 -3.18 -28.61 -2.80
CA THR A 87 -3.40 -29.16 -4.14
C THR A 87 -2.71 -30.50 -4.32
N PHE A 88 -1.43 -30.58 -3.97
CA PHE A 88 -0.67 -31.83 -4.09
C PHE A 88 -1.17 -32.89 -3.11
N GLY A 89 -1.41 -32.50 -1.86
CA GLY A 89 -1.90 -33.40 -0.81
C GLY A 89 -3.28 -33.99 -1.07
N SER A 90 -4.17 -33.26 -1.76
CA SER A 90 -5.50 -33.76 -2.12
C SER A 90 -5.49 -34.70 -3.34
N HIS A 91 -4.45 -34.65 -4.18
CA HIS A 91 -4.39 -35.42 -5.43
C HIS A 91 -3.41 -36.60 -5.39
N ILE A 92 -2.47 -36.62 -4.44
CA ILE A 92 -1.48 -37.69 -4.31
C ILE A 92 -2.14 -39.05 -4.04
N ARG A 93 -1.89 -40.01 -4.93
CA ARG A 93 -2.37 -41.39 -4.84
C ARG A 93 -1.52 -42.31 -5.71
N HIS A 94 -1.55 -43.60 -5.42
CA HIS A 94 -0.81 -44.58 -6.23
C HIS A 94 -1.24 -44.51 -7.70
N GLY A 95 -0.27 -44.35 -8.59
CA GLY A 95 -0.49 -44.27 -10.04
C GLY A 95 -0.93 -42.89 -10.55
N VAL A 96 -0.92 -41.85 -9.72
CA VAL A 96 -1.22 -40.48 -10.18
C VAL A 96 -0.14 -40.00 -11.12
N GLU A 97 -0.54 -39.38 -12.23
CA GLU A 97 0.40 -38.79 -13.18
C GLU A 97 0.92 -37.46 -12.64
N VAL A 98 2.24 -37.29 -12.69
CA VAL A 98 2.92 -36.02 -12.44
C VAL A 98 3.65 -35.54 -13.68
N ILE A 99 3.81 -34.23 -13.77
CA ILE A 99 4.50 -33.53 -14.84
C ILE A 99 5.79 -32.96 -14.25
N LEU A 100 6.91 -33.28 -14.89
CA LEU A 100 8.24 -33.03 -14.39
C LEU A 100 9.06 -32.22 -15.40
N VAL A 101 9.82 -31.25 -14.92
CA VAL A 101 10.85 -30.51 -15.66
C VAL A 101 12.05 -30.33 -14.73
N THR A 102 13.26 -30.39 -15.26
CA THR A 102 14.46 -30.19 -14.43
C THR A 102 14.54 -28.77 -13.90
N ALA A 103 15.01 -28.61 -12.66
CA ALA A 103 15.17 -27.30 -12.02
C ALA A 103 16.12 -26.37 -12.79
N ALA A 104 17.14 -26.93 -13.45
CA ALA A 104 18.05 -26.17 -14.30
C ALA A 104 17.33 -25.57 -15.51
N GLU A 105 16.49 -26.35 -16.21
CA GLU A 105 15.77 -25.86 -17.39
C GLU A 105 14.71 -24.81 -17.03
N LEU A 106 14.04 -24.94 -15.87
CA LEU A 106 13.13 -23.91 -15.36
C LEU A 106 13.86 -22.61 -14.97
N ARG A 107 15.07 -22.72 -14.43
CA ARG A 107 15.90 -21.58 -14.09
C ARG A 107 16.38 -20.84 -15.33
N ASP A 108 16.92 -21.56 -16.31
CA ASP A 108 17.35 -20.99 -17.59
C ASP A 108 16.16 -20.33 -18.32
N ALA A 109 14.98 -20.97 -18.27
CA ALA A 109 13.75 -20.38 -18.80
C ALA A 109 13.37 -19.08 -18.10
N LYS A 110 13.45 -19.05 -16.76
CA LYS A 110 13.15 -17.85 -15.98
C LYS A 110 14.14 -16.72 -16.25
N GLU A 111 15.44 -17.03 -16.29
CA GLU A 111 16.49 -16.06 -16.62
C GLU A 111 16.29 -15.47 -18.02
N MET A 112 15.90 -16.30 -19.00
CA MET A 112 15.61 -15.82 -20.36
C MET A 112 14.35 -14.95 -20.42
N GLU A 113 13.28 -15.26 -19.67
CA GLU A 113 12.12 -14.36 -19.57
C GLU A 113 12.52 -13.01 -18.95
N ASP A 114 13.41 -13.03 -17.95
CA ASP A 114 13.90 -11.82 -17.28
C ASP A 114 14.88 -11.02 -18.16
N GLU A 115 15.60 -11.66 -19.10
CA GLU A 115 16.51 -11.01 -20.08
C GLU A 115 15.83 -10.57 -21.39
N GLU A 116 14.82 -11.31 -21.90
CA GLU A 116 14.03 -10.94 -23.08
C GLU A 116 12.88 -9.98 -22.76
N MET A 117 12.54 -9.81 -21.47
CA MET A 117 11.94 -8.56 -21.04
C MET A 117 12.93 -7.45 -21.43
N PRO A 118 12.61 -6.56 -22.39
CA PRO A 118 13.41 -5.34 -22.52
C PRO A 118 13.47 -4.72 -21.12
N GLU A 119 14.60 -4.08 -20.75
CA GLU A 119 14.56 -3.06 -19.71
C GLU A 119 13.34 -2.23 -20.03
N GLU A 120 12.27 -2.40 -19.24
CA GLU A 120 11.03 -1.73 -19.54
C GLU A 120 11.39 -0.25 -19.62
N PRO A 121 10.92 0.47 -20.65
CA PRO A 121 10.89 1.91 -20.50
C PRO A 121 10.15 2.13 -19.17
N ARG A 122 10.78 2.83 -18.23
CA ARG A 122 10.32 3.06 -16.84
C ARG A 122 8.95 3.76 -16.73
N ASP A 123 8.21 3.82 -17.82
CA ASP A 123 6.88 4.35 -18.01
C ASP A 123 6.13 3.33 -18.88
N LEU A 124 5.13 2.58 -18.35
CA LEU A 124 3.92 2.15 -19.10
C LEU A 124 2.94 1.19 -18.36
N ALA A 125 3.13 0.81 -17.09
CA ALA A 125 2.17 -0.06 -16.38
C ALA A 125 0.77 0.56 -16.09
N ASN A 126 0.55 1.85 -16.40
CA ASN A 126 -0.69 2.56 -16.07
C ASN A 126 -1.86 2.38 -17.07
N TYR A 127 -1.71 1.66 -18.18
CA TYR A 127 -2.74 1.67 -19.24
C TYR A 127 -3.85 0.61 -19.12
N GLU A 128 -3.62 -0.54 -18.49
CA GLU A 128 -4.61 -1.64 -18.47
C GLU A 128 -5.66 -1.52 -17.35
N LEU A 129 -5.35 -0.83 -16.25
CA LEU A 129 -6.30 -0.59 -15.16
C LEU A 129 -7.41 0.42 -15.52
N LEU A 130 -7.18 1.28 -16.52
CA LEU A 130 -8.14 2.29 -16.99
C LEU A 130 -9.31 1.71 -17.80
N HIS A 131 -9.28 0.42 -18.17
CA HIS A 131 -10.27 -0.18 -19.06
C HIS A 131 -11.05 -1.35 -18.47
N ARG A 132 -10.92 -1.62 -17.17
CA ARG A 132 -11.79 -2.59 -16.49
C ARG A 132 -13.18 -2.01 -16.28
N SER A 133 -14.19 -2.54 -16.97
CA SER A 133 -15.59 -2.24 -16.68
C SER A 133 -15.95 -2.75 -15.28
N LYS A 134 -16.31 -1.84 -14.37
CA LYS A 134 -16.71 -2.13 -12.98
C LYS A 134 -17.90 -3.09 -12.92
N SER A 135 -17.88 -4.03 -11.97
CA SER A 135 -19.06 -4.84 -11.63
C SER A 135 -19.99 -4.07 -10.70
N ASP A 136 -21.29 -4.04 -11.03
CA ASP A 136 -22.36 -3.26 -10.36
C ASP A 136 -22.82 -3.76 -8.98
N THR A 137 -22.01 -4.53 -8.24
CA THR A 137 -22.46 -5.07 -6.93
C THR A 137 -21.76 -4.38 -5.76
N GLU A 138 -22.30 -3.24 -5.35
CA GLU A 138 -21.98 -2.65 -4.03
C GLU A 138 -22.60 -3.51 -2.91
N HIS A 139 -21.79 -3.85 -1.91
CA HIS A 139 -22.22 -4.55 -0.69
C HIS A 139 -22.20 -3.58 0.49
N GLU A 140 -23.04 -3.79 1.51
CA GLU A 140 -23.07 -2.93 2.70
C GLU A 140 -21.70 -2.88 3.40
N ALA A 141 -21.28 -1.66 3.73
CA ALA A 141 -20.04 -1.39 4.46
C ALA A 141 -20.33 -0.63 5.76
N THR A 142 -19.39 -0.70 6.70
CA THR A 142 -19.43 0.08 7.94
C THR A 142 -18.13 0.87 8.10
N VAL A 143 -18.24 2.17 8.27
CA VAL A 143 -17.13 3.12 8.41
C VAL A 143 -17.24 3.84 9.75
N ARG A 144 -16.12 4.06 10.42
CA ARG A 144 -16.04 4.87 11.65
C ARG A 144 -15.35 6.19 11.34
N ILE A 145 -15.96 7.29 11.76
CA ILE A 145 -15.41 8.64 11.68
C ILE A 145 -15.00 9.02 13.10
N PRO A 146 -13.70 8.97 13.45
CA PRO A 146 -13.24 9.32 14.80
C PRO A 146 -13.49 10.81 15.09
N VAL A 147 -13.78 11.13 16.34
CA VAL A 147 -14.13 12.51 16.73
C VAL A 147 -12.92 13.30 17.30
N GLY A 148 -11.71 12.72 17.29
CA GLY A 148 -10.47 13.37 17.74
C GLY A 148 -9.26 12.42 17.83
N ARG A 149 -8.04 12.97 18.02
CA ARG A 149 -6.73 12.28 17.94
C ARG A 149 -6.38 11.34 19.10
N ALA A 150 -6.97 11.48 20.31
CA ALA A 150 -6.51 10.68 21.47
C ALA A 150 -7.48 10.51 22.66
N THR A 151 -8.62 11.22 22.74
CA THR A 151 -9.58 11.09 23.84
C THR A 151 -11.02 11.19 23.34
N ALA A 152 -11.90 10.37 23.92
CA ALA A 152 -13.33 10.46 23.69
C ALA A 152 -13.84 11.87 24.05
N TRP A 153 -14.64 12.46 23.16
CA TRP A 153 -15.17 13.80 23.30
C TRP A 153 -16.22 13.81 24.41
N GLN A 154 -15.88 14.51 25.49
CA GLN A 154 -16.77 14.77 26.61
C GLN A 154 -17.80 15.81 26.20
N LEU A 155 -19.03 15.36 25.97
CA LEU A 155 -20.15 16.21 25.57
C LEU A 155 -21.12 16.34 26.74
N ASP A 156 -21.75 17.51 26.88
CA ASP A 156 -22.93 17.62 27.72
C ASP A 156 -24.12 16.85 27.09
N GLU A 157 -25.08 16.49 27.93
CA GLU A 157 -26.22 15.65 27.52
C GLU A 157 -27.08 16.33 26.44
N ALA A 158 -27.15 17.66 26.46
CA ALA A 158 -27.89 18.44 25.47
C ALA A 158 -27.22 18.41 24.09
N THR A 159 -25.89 18.53 24.02
CA THR A 159 -25.11 18.53 22.78
C THR A 159 -25.05 17.13 22.19
N ALA A 160 -24.91 16.09 23.01
CA ALA A 160 -25.00 14.71 22.55
C ALA A 160 -26.36 14.40 21.92
N ALA A 161 -27.46 14.87 22.52
CA ALA A 161 -28.81 14.71 21.97
C ALA A 161 -28.99 15.46 20.64
N ASN A 162 -28.43 16.67 20.52
CA ASN A 162 -28.48 17.44 19.28
C ASN A 162 -27.68 16.79 18.14
N ILE A 163 -26.47 16.29 18.43
CA ILE A 163 -25.66 15.53 17.46
C ILE A 163 -26.42 14.27 17.01
N GLN A 164 -27.05 13.56 17.93
CA GLN A 164 -27.85 12.38 17.59
C GLN A 164 -29.05 12.72 16.68
N SER A 165 -29.72 13.85 16.92
CA SER A 165 -30.80 14.34 16.07
C SER A 165 -30.31 14.68 14.66
N ASP A 166 -29.17 15.38 14.54
CA ASP A 166 -28.60 15.78 13.24
C ASP A 166 -28.12 14.55 12.45
N LEU A 167 -27.56 13.54 13.13
CA LEU A 167 -27.21 12.26 12.48
C LEU A 167 -28.44 11.45 12.04
N GLY A 168 -29.58 11.63 12.70
CA GLY A 168 -30.86 11.11 12.23
C GLY A 168 -31.25 11.68 10.87
N ILE A 169 -31.05 12.99 10.67
CA ILE A 169 -31.30 13.68 9.39
C ILE A 169 -30.36 13.16 8.30
N VAL A 170 -29.07 12.99 8.61
CA VAL A 170 -28.09 12.38 7.68
C VAL A 170 -28.51 10.95 7.29
N SER A 171 -28.99 10.17 8.26
CA SER A 171 -29.44 8.80 8.01
C SER A 171 -30.60 8.76 7.01
N GLU A 172 -31.58 9.65 7.17
CA GLU A 172 -32.72 9.76 6.25
C GLU A 172 -32.32 10.30 4.87
N ASN A 173 -31.46 11.32 4.81
CA ASN A 173 -31.06 11.97 3.56
C ASN A 173 -30.26 11.06 2.63
N PHE A 174 -29.40 10.21 3.20
CA PHE A 174 -28.49 9.35 2.42
C PHE A 174 -28.89 7.88 2.40
N GLY A 175 -29.96 7.49 3.09
CA GLY A 175 -30.40 6.09 3.14
C GLY A 175 -29.37 5.16 3.79
N LEU A 176 -28.74 5.62 4.86
CA LEU A 176 -27.76 4.86 5.64
C LEU A 176 -28.04 5.01 7.14
N MET A 177 -27.34 4.25 7.98
CA MET A 177 -27.40 4.42 9.42
C MET A 177 -26.20 5.25 9.90
N ALA A 178 -26.45 6.45 10.42
CA ALA A 178 -25.45 7.26 11.10
C ALA A 178 -25.76 7.34 12.60
N ARG A 179 -24.80 6.97 13.45
CA ARG A 179 -24.97 7.02 14.91
C ARG A 179 -23.67 7.34 15.66
N PRO A 180 -23.74 8.02 16.80
CA PRO A 180 -22.57 8.18 17.66
C PRO A 180 -22.21 6.83 18.33
N LEU A 181 -20.91 6.59 18.50
CA LEU A 181 -20.35 5.56 19.36
C LEU A 181 -19.86 6.24 20.64
N ILE A 182 -20.54 5.96 21.76
CA ILE A 182 -20.27 6.58 23.06
C ILE A 182 -19.80 5.48 24.02
N SER A 183 -18.68 5.74 24.70
CA SER A 183 -18.16 4.92 25.80
C SER A 183 -18.28 5.64 27.14
N ASP A 184 -17.83 5.00 28.21
CA ASP A 184 -17.70 5.59 29.56
C ASP A 184 -16.79 6.83 29.58
N LYS A 185 -15.95 7.00 28.56
CA LYS A 185 -15.04 8.13 28.39
C LYS A 185 -15.60 9.25 27.50
N GLY A 186 -16.80 9.10 26.94
CA GLY A 186 -17.43 10.08 26.05
C GLY A 186 -17.66 9.55 24.63
N MET A 187 -17.92 10.45 23.67
CA MET A 187 -18.12 10.06 22.27
C MET A 187 -16.78 9.77 21.58
N GLU A 188 -16.61 8.59 20.98
CA GLU A 188 -15.35 8.15 20.36
C GLU A 188 -15.34 8.32 18.84
N SER A 189 -16.45 8.02 18.19
CA SER A 189 -16.58 8.08 16.73
C SER A 189 -18.04 8.18 16.32
N ILE A 190 -18.28 8.51 15.05
CA ILE A 190 -19.58 8.34 14.39
C ILE A 190 -19.48 7.13 13.48
N VAL A 191 -20.42 6.20 13.60
CA VAL A 191 -20.50 4.99 12.79
C VAL A 191 -21.49 5.21 11.66
N LEU A 192 -21.05 5.00 10.42
CA LEU A 192 -21.87 5.01 9.22
C LEU A 192 -21.98 3.58 8.68
N THR A 193 -23.20 3.07 8.49
CA THR A 193 -23.45 1.74 7.92
C THR A 193 -24.43 1.83 6.75
N GLY A 194 -24.06 1.34 5.57
CA GLY A 194 -24.88 1.41 4.35
C GLY A 194 -24.07 1.12 3.08
N LEU A 195 -24.63 1.48 1.92
CA LEU A 195 -23.92 1.33 0.64
C LEU A 195 -22.68 2.26 0.59
N PRO A 196 -21.53 1.82 0.06
CA PRO A 196 -20.32 2.62 -0.06
C PRO A 196 -20.55 3.98 -0.74
N SER A 197 -21.36 4.02 -1.80
CA SER A 197 -21.74 5.26 -2.50
C SER A 197 -22.56 6.22 -1.63
N ALA A 198 -23.39 5.72 -0.72
CA ALA A 198 -24.15 6.51 0.24
C ALA A 198 -23.26 7.04 1.38
N ILE A 199 -22.37 6.19 1.90
CA ILE A 199 -21.40 6.56 2.95
C ILE A 199 -20.47 7.67 2.44
N ALA A 200 -19.96 7.56 1.21
CA ALA A 200 -19.10 8.57 0.61
C ALA A 200 -19.79 9.95 0.50
N LYS A 201 -21.08 9.96 0.15
CA LYS A 201 -21.88 11.20 0.05
C LYS A 201 -22.23 11.81 1.40
N ALA A 202 -22.47 11.00 2.42
CA ALA A 202 -22.82 11.47 3.77
C ALA A 202 -21.62 11.97 4.58
N ARG A 203 -20.41 11.46 4.29
CA ARG A 203 -19.19 11.75 5.08
C ARG A 203 -18.92 13.27 5.24
N PRO A 204 -19.02 14.12 4.21
CA PRO A 204 -18.82 15.57 4.38
C PRO A 204 -19.85 16.22 5.32
N GLU A 205 -21.11 15.76 5.31
CA GLU A 205 -22.17 16.32 6.16
C GLU A 205 -21.93 15.96 7.63
N VAL A 206 -21.50 14.73 7.90
CA VAL A 206 -21.11 14.28 9.24
C VAL A 206 -19.93 15.09 9.79
N VAL A 207 -18.92 15.35 8.97
CA VAL A 207 -17.76 16.19 9.36
C VAL A 207 -18.20 17.63 9.64
N ASN A 208 -19.11 18.19 8.85
CA ASN A 208 -19.67 19.52 9.09
C ASN A 208 -20.44 19.61 10.42
N ILE A 209 -21.24 18.59 10.74
CA ILE A 209 -21.93 18.49 12.04
C ILE A 209 -20.91 18.49 13.18
N LEU A 210 -19.86 17.66 13.10
CA LEU A 210 -18.82 17.60 14.12
C LEU A 210 -18.11 18.95 14.30
N ASN A 211 -17.75 19.63 13.21
CA ASN A 211 -17.09 20.93 13.26
C ASN A 211 -18.01 22.02 13.84
N PHE A 212 -19.30 22.01 13.52
CA PHE A 212 -20.28 22.95 14.05
C PHE A 212 -20.38 22.88 15.58
N TYR A 213 -20.50 21.67 16.14
CA TYR A 213 -20.57 21.50 17.59
C TYR A 213 -19.24 21.78 18.28
N ARG A 214 -18.11 21.50 17.62
CA ARG A 214 -16.78 21.82 18.15
C ARG A 214 -16.53 23.33 18.23
N GLY A 215 -17.03 24.09 17.24
CA GLY A 215 -16.97 25.55 17.25
C GLY A 215 -17.81 26.19 18.37
N LYS A 216 -18.92 25.56 18.76
CA LYS A 216 -19.75 25.98 19.91
C LYS A 216 -19.08 25.71 21.27
N ASP A 217 -18.33 24.63 21.37
CA ASP A 217 -17.57 24.25 22.57
C ASP A 217 -16.41 25.23 22.84
N GLN A 218 -15.72 25.66 21.78
CA GLN A 218 -14.62 26.64 21.88
C GLN A 218 -15.08 28.08 22.16
N SER A 219 -16.31 28.43 21.81
CA SER A 219 -16.89 29.75 22.07
C SER A 219 -17.40 29.92 23.51
N GLN A 220 -17.58 28.85 24.28
CA GLN A 220 -17.85 28.95 25.72
C GLN A 220 -16.57 29.13 26.57
N ASN A 221 -15.39 28.80 26.03
CA ASN A 221 -14.11 28.92 26.74
C ASN A 221 -13.29 30.17 26.37
N SER A 222 -13.82 31.06 25.51
CA SER A 222 -13.07 32.17 24.92
C SER A 222 -13.83 33.51 24.97
N GLU A 223 -14.40 33.89 26.12
CA GLU A 223 -14.94 35.26 26.35
C GLU A 223 -13.94 36.20 27.05
N ALA A 224 -12.64 36.00 26.86
CA ALA A 224 -11.61 36.91 27.36
C ALA A 224 -10.46 37.13 26.37
N GLN A 225 -10.75 37.60 25.15
CA GLN A 225 -9.97 38.64 24.48
C GLN A 225 -10.57 39.04 23.12
N MET A 226 -11.13 40.25 23.19
CA MET A 226 -11.55 41.21 22.17
C MET A 226 -11.09 41.07 20.70
N SER A 227 -12.13 41.18 19.84
CA SER A 227 -12.31 42.13 18.72
C SER A 227 -11.51 42.05 17.42
N ASP A 228 -12.31 42.16 16.34
CA ASP A 228 -12.03 42.61 14.97
C ASP A 228 -11.39 41.54 14.07
N ILE A 229 -11.97 41.09 12.94
CA ILE A 229 -12.70 41.79 11.87
C ILE A 229 -13.73 40.86 11.20
N ARG A 230 -14.84 41.46 10.76
CA ARG A 230 -16.01 40.89 10.06
C ARG A 230 -15.74 40.25 8.68
N GLU A 231 -16.58 39.26 8.40
CA GLU A 231 -17.21 38.85 7.12
C GLU A 231 -16.86 39.65 5.86
N GLN A 232 -16.44 38.92 4.82
CA GLN A 232 -17.01 39.10 3.47
C GLN A 232 -17.27 37.73 2.83
N GLY A 233 -18.51 37.54 2.38
CA GLY A 233 -18.95 36.36 1.63
C GLY A 233 -18.61 36.43 0.14
N SER A 234 -18.54 35.23 -0.44
CA SER A 234 -18.70 34.83 -1.85
C SER A 234 -18.12 35.72 -2.97
N THR A 235 -17.22 35.17 -3.78
CA THR A 235 -17.31 35.20 -5.26
C THR A 235 -16.21 34.34 -5.88
N SER A 236 -16.56 33.65 -6.98
CA SER A 236 -15.64 32.93 -7.87
C SER A 236 -14.46 33.82 -8.26
N ALA A 237 -13.23 33.41 -7.96
CA ALA A 237 -12.02 34.13 -8.34
C ALA A 237 -10.97 33.15 -8.86
N ALA A 238 -10.37 33.50 -10.00
CA ALA A 238 -9.28 32.78 -10.62
C ALA A 238 -8.14 32.57 -9.61
N THR A 239 -7.77 31.32 -9.39
CA THR A 239 -6.77 30.91 -8.41
C THR A 239 -5.41 31.49 -8.81
N THR A 240 -4.92 32.45 -8.03
CA THR A 240 -3.60 33.04 -8.24
C THR A 240 -2.57 32.12 -7.60
N ALA A 241 -1.61 31.61 -8.38
CA ALA A 241 -0.54 30.76 -7.89
C ALA A 241 0.26 31.50 -6.80
N MET A 242 0.42 30.86 -5.65
CA MET A 242 1.27 31.32 -4.55
C MET A 242 2.73 31.07 -4.94
N GLU A 243 3.58 32.09 -4.76
CA GLU A 243 5.02 31.90 -4.95
C GLU A 243 5.59 31.04 -3.81
N LEU A 244 6.27 29.95 -4.16
CA LEU A 244 6.99 29.13 -3.19
C LEU A 244 8.11 29.96 -2.52
N PRO A 245 8.35 29.77 -1.21
CA PRO A 245 9.54 30.34 -0.58
C PRO A 245 10.82 29.89 -1.30
N SER A 246 11.81 30.77 -1.41
CA SER A 246 13.03 30.54 -2.22
C SER A 246 13.86 29.31 -1.82
N HIS A 247 13.70 28.82 -0.59
CA HIS A 247 14.39 27.64 -0.09
C HIS A 247 13.62 26.34 -0.34
N VAL A 248 12.33 26.41 -0.66
CA VAL A 248 11.51 25.24 -1.01
C VAL A 248 11.75 24.92 -2.48
N LYS A 249 12.20 23.69 -2.75
CA LYS A 249 12.48 23.21 -4.10
C LYS A 249 11.40 22.24 -4.55
N ASP A 250 10.86 22.46 -5.73
CA ASP A 250 9.98 21.51 -6.41
C ASP A 250 10.83 20.46 -7.15
N VAL A 251 11.25 19.43 -6.41
CA VAL A 251 12.10 18.33 -6.90
C VAL A 251 11.40 16.99 -6.70
N ARG A 252 11.83 15.99 -7.46
CA ARG A 252 11.38 14.60 -7.36
C ARG A 252 12.60 13.74 -7.01
N GLN A 253 12.87 13.59 -5.73
CA GLN A 253 13.98 12.79 -5.18
C GLN A 253 13.42 11.50 -4.56
N PHE A 254 12.68 10.75 -5.37
CA PHE A 254 12.13 9.47 -5.00
C PHE A 254 11.97 8.58 -6.23
N GLN A 255 11.83 7.29 -5.98
CA GLN A 255 11.49 6.27 -6.96
C GLN A 255 10.59 5.23 -6.27
N TYR A 256 9.98 4.37 -7.08
CA TYR A 256 9.12 3.30 -6.59
C TYR A 256 9.80 1.95 -6.83
N HIS A 257 9.57 1.01 -5.93
CA HIS A 257 9.94 -0.40 -6.11
C HIS A 257 8.71 -1.28 -5.92
N ASP A 258 8.60 -2.31 -6.76
CA ASP A 258 7.46 -3.20 -6.73
C ASP A 258 7.46 -4.11 -5.50
N HIS A 259 6.27 -4.32 -4.96
CA HIS A 259 5.97 -5.31 -3.95
C HIS A 259 4.71 -6.07 -4.37
N THR A 260 4.56 -7.34 -3.99
CA THR A 260 3.57 -8.27 -4.57
C THR A 260 2.12 -7.78 -4.60
N ALA A 261 1.73 -6.85 -3.73
CA ALA A 261 0.40 -6.23 -3.70
C ALA A 261 0.40 -4.73 -3.31
N ASP A 262 1.57 -4.16 -3.04
CA ASP A 262 1.76 -2.84 -2.41
C ASP A 262 2.84 -2.07 -3.20
N ILE A 263 3.20 -0.86 -2.77
CA ILE A 263 4.33 -0.14 -3.37
C ILE A 263 5.32 0.36 -2.32
N ILE A 264 6.62 0.18 -2.58
CA ILE A 264 7.68 0.79 -1.78
C ILE A 264 8.04 2.13 -2.38
N VAL A 265 7.85 3.21 -1.63
CA VAL A 265 8.39 4.53 -1.95
C VAL A 265 9.78 4.63 -1.34
N HIS A 266 10.79 4.75 -2.21
CA HIS A 266 12.17 5.03 -1.84
C HIS A 266 12.50 6.48 -2.17
N SER A 267 12.87 7.27 -1.16
CA SER A 267 13.26 8.67 -1.34
C SER A 267 14.63 8.96 -0.76
N TRP A 268 15.24 10.05 -1.20
CA TRP A 268 16.57 10.48 -0.78
C TRP A 268 16.65 11.99 -0.57
N GLY A 269 17.70 12.43 0.12
CA GLY A 269 17.93 13.83 0.39
C GLY A 269 19.33 14.15 0.90
N SER A 270 19.70 15.44 0.82
CA SER A 270 20.95 15.97 1.39
C SER A 270 20.91 16.06 2.92
N SER A 271 19.70 15.97 3.49
CA SER A 271 19.43 15.86 4.92
C SER A 271 18.31 14.85 5.17
N LEU A 272 18.23 14.31 6.39
CA LEU A 272 17.13 13.42 6.78
C LEU A 272 15.77 14.10 6.61
N ALA A 273 15.66 15.38 6.97
CA ALA A 273 14.45 16.18 6.78
C ALA A 273 14.02 16.25 5.30
N GLU A 274 14.97 16.38 4.37
CA GLU A 274 14.68 16.37 2.93
C GLU A 274 14.17 15.01 2.48
N ALA A 275 14.81 13.90 2.89
CA ALA A 275 14.34 12.55 2.56
C ALA A 275 12.92 12.28 3.12
N LEU A 276 12.65 12.67 4.37
CA LEU A 276 11.31 12.55 4.98
C LEU A 276 10.25 13.39 4.24
N ALA A 277 10.60 14.58 3.76
CA ALA A 277 9.69 15.36 2.92
C ALA A 277 9.46 14.70 1.56
N GLN A 278 10.51 14.14 0.95
CA GLN A 278 10.45 13.54 -0.39
C GLN A 278 9.67 12.22 -0.43
N VAL A 279 9.70 11.40 0.63
CA VAL A 279 8.80 10.23 0.70
C VAL A 279 7.33 10.64 0.72
N CYS A 280 6.99 11.74 1.41
CA CYS A 280 5.62 12.27 1.43
C CYS A 280 5.22 12.83 0.05
N VAL A 281 6.12 13.48 -0.67
CA VAL A 281 5.87 13.91 -2.05
C VAL A 281 5.68 12.69 -2.97
N GLY A 282 6.49 11.64 -2.79
CA GLY A 282 6.37 10.38 -3.53
C GLY A 282 5.04 9.68 -3.31
N MET A 283 4.51 9.72 -2.10
CA MET A 283 3.17 9.25 -1.76
C MET A 283 2.09 9.99 -2.58
N PHE A 284 2.09 11.32 -2.57
CA PHE A 284 1.11 12.11 -3.35
C PHE A 284 1.25 11.92 -4.86
N ASN A 285 2.49 11.80 -5.35
CA ASN A 285 2.76 11.57 -6.77
C ASN A 285 2.23 10.22 -7.26
N TYR A 286 2.14 9.23 -6.37
CA TYR A 286 1.53 7.94 -6.69
C TYR A 286 0.00 8.03 -6.82
N MET A 287 -0.63 8.90 -6.04
CA MET A 287 -2.08 9.17 -6.12
C MET A 287 -2.47 9.95 -7.38
N THR A 288 -1.64 10.91 -7.79
CA THR A 288 -1.82 11.70 -9.02
C THR A 288 -0.49 12.33 -9.45
N PRO A 289 -0.19 12.41 -10.76
CA PRO A 289 0.93 13.19 -11.27
C PRO A 289 0.87 14.65 -10.76
N LEU A 290 1.98 15.12 -10.20
CA LEU A 290 2.04 16.42 -9.51
C LEU A 290 2.28 17.62 -10.45
N GLU A 291 2.55 17.37 -11.73
CA GLU A 291 2.87 18.41 -12.73
C GLU A 291 1.70 19.38 -12.93
N LYS A 292 0.48 18.85 -12.84
CA LYS A 292 -0.79 19.59 -12.99
C LYS A 292 -1.29 20.18 -11.67
N VAL A 293 -0.60 19.90 -10.55
CA VAL A 293 -0.97 20.44 -9.25
C VAL A 293 -0.40 21.85 -9.13
N ASP A 294 -1.26 22.85 -9.02
CA ASP A 294 -0.86 24.23 -8.79
C ASP A 294 -0.58 24.46 -7.30
N ILE A 295 0.32 25.39 -7.01
CA ILE A 295 0.63 25.78 -5.64
C ILE A 295 -0.20 27.01 -5.32
N VAL A 296 -1.36 26.81 -4.70
CA VAL A 296 -2.34 27.87 -4.43
C VAL A 296 -2.70 27.97 -2.95
N GLY A 297 -2.35 26.96 -2.16
CA GLY A 297 -2.50 26.94 -0.73
C GLY A 297 -1.44 26.06 -0.07
N SER A 298 -1.52 25.97 1.25
CA SER A 298 -0.68 25.09 2.04
C SER A 298 -1.41 24.54 3.24
N VAL A 299 -1.00 23.36 3.69
CA VAL A 299 -1.47 22.71 4.91
C VAL A 299 -0.30 22.45 5.85
N ASP A 300 -0.48 22.76 7.13
CA ASP A 300 0.52 22.51 8.16
C ASP A 300 0.14 21.23 8.92
N VAL A 301 1.08 20.31 9.03
CA VAL A 301 0.93 19.07 9.80
C VAL A 301 1.98 19.02 10.91
N HIS A 302 1.62 18.34 11.99
CA HIS A 302 2.50 18.09 13.12
C HIS A 302 2.36 16.65 13.56
N ALA A 303 3.49 15.95 13.69
CA ALA A 303 3.56 14.56 14.10
C ALA A 303 4.59 14.38 15.23
N THR A 304 4.33 13.39 16.07
CA THR A 304 5.20 12.94 17.16
C THR A 304 5.26 11.42 17.16
N GLY A 305 6.41 10.85 17.44
CA GLY A 305 6.60 9.40 17.54
C GLY A 305 7.29 9.00 18.84
N HIS A 306 7.31 7.70 19.12
CA HIS A 306 8.10 7.13 20.21
C HIS A 306 9.54 6.81 19.77
N ASP A 307 9.75 6.67 18.47
CA ASP A 307 11.04 6.56 17.80
C ASP A 307 10.98 7.20 16.39
N MET A 308 12.07 7.06 15.62
CA MET A 308 12.15 7.64 14.28
C MET A 308 11.26 6.98 13.23
N LEU A 309 11.01 5.66 13.33
CA LEU A 309 10.15 4.96 12.38
C LEU A 309 8.68 5.34 12.65
N ASP A 310 8.29 5.37 13.92
CA ASP A 310 6.97 5.80 14.37
C ASP A 310 6.70 7.27 14.00
N LEU A 311 7.72 8.13 14.09
CA LEU A 311 7.62 9.52 13.64
C LEU A 311 7.38 9.64 12.14
N LEU A 312 8.10 8.86 11.32
CA LEU A 312 7.92 8.82 9.87
C LEU A 312 6.52 8.29 9.50
N TYR A 313 6.06 7.24 10.17
CA TYR A 313 4.70 6.72 10.01
C TYR A 313 3.65 7.82 10.26
N HIS A 314 3.70 8.47 11.42
CA HIS A 314 2.73 9.51 11.76
C HIS A 314 2.83 10.74 10.85
N LEU A 315 4.02 11.08 10.33
CA LEU A 315 4.15 12.17 9.37
C LEU A 315 3.40 11.88 8.07
N LEU A 316 3.59 10.68 7.51
CA LEU A 316 2.91 10.25 6.29
C LEU A 316 1.40 10.10 6.52
N ASP A 317 1.01 9.53 7.66
CA ASP A 317 -0.40 9.35 8.02
C ASP A 317 -1.14 10.68 8.19
N GLU A 318 -0.50 11.70 8.76
CA GLU A 318 -1.07 13.05 8.85
C GLU A 318 -1.29 13.67 7.47
N PHE A 319 -0.34 13.52 6.53
CA PHE A 319 -0.53 13.97 5.15
C PHE A 319 -1.61 13.18 4.40
N LEU A 320 -1.64 11.86 4.57
CA LEU A 320 -2.67 10.97 4.02
C LEU A 320 -4.06 11.32 4.58
N TYR A 321 -4.13 11.72 5.86
CA TYR A 321 -5.33 12.22 6.49
C TYR A 321 -5.80 13.55 5.89
N MET A 322 -4.88 14.50 5.64
CA MET A 322 -5.21 15.77 4.96
C MET A 322 -5.78 15.53 3.56
N PHE A 323 -5.22 14.57 2.82
CA PHE A 323 -5.80 14.13 1.56
C PHE A 323 -7.19 13.52 1.75
N SER A 324 -7.32 12.57 2.67
CA SER A 324 -8.57 11.82 2.88
C SER A 324 -9.74 12.69 3.37
N THR A 325 -9.44 13.80 4.05
CA THR A 325 -10.45 14.71 4.64
C THR A 325 -10.71 15.95 3.79
N GLU A 326 -9.66 16.59 3.29
CA GLU A 326 -9.77 17.87 2.58
C GLU A 326 -9.55 17.72 1.06
N MET A 327 -9.12 16.54 0.60
CA MET A 327 -8.63 16.29 -0.76
C MET A 327 -7.44 17.18 -1.11
N HIS A 328 -6.65 17.61 -0.13
CA HIS A 328 -5.48 18.46 -0.39
C HIS A 328 -4.31 17.60 -0.89
N ILE A 329 -3.82 17.90 -2.09
CA ILE A 329 -2.65 17.24 -2.70
C ILE A 329 -1.45 18.16 -2.54
N CYS A 330 -0.37 17.66 -1.94
CA CYS A 330 0.86 18.42 -1.76
C CYS A 330 1.82 18.15 -2.91
N ARG A 331 2.15 19.19 -3.68
CA ARG A 331 3.20 19.16 -4.71
C ARG A 331 4.60 19.30 -4.13
N CYS A 332 4.75 20.09 -3.08
CA CYS A 332 6.01 20.29 -2.37
C CYS A 332 5.79 20.20 -0.88
N ILE A 333 6.76 19.67 -0.14
CA ILE A 333 6.69 19.60 1.32
C ILE A 333 7.96 20.22 1.91
N GLU A 334 7.77 21.06 2.92
CA GLU A 334 8.81 21.74 3.66
C GLU A 334 8.77 21.28 5.12
N ILE A 335 9.92 20.87 5.67
CA ILE A 335 10.04 20.62 7.10
C ILE A 335 10.34 21.94 7.82
N LEU A 336 9.40 22.39 8.65
CA LEU A 336 9.49 23.64 9.41
C LEU A 336 10.32 23.48 10.69
N ALA A 337 10.15 22.34 11.37
CA ALA A 337 10.85 21.99 12.59
C ALA A 337 11.02 20.47 12.68
N PHE A 338 12.18 20.03 13.13
CA PHE A 338 12.48 18.61 13.30
C PHE A 338 13.38 18.42 14.53
N ASP A 339 12.88 17.67 15.52
CA ASP A 339 13.58 17.32 16.75
C ASP A 339 13.74 15.79 16.80
N GLU A 340 14.94 15.33 16.44
CA GLU A 340 15.30 13.90 16.44
C GLU A 340 15.36 13.29 17.85
N GLN A 341 15.54 14.09 18.90
CA GLN A 341 15.64 13.58 20.28
C GLN A 341 14.28 13.38 20.91
N LYS A 342 13.33 14.26 20.59
CA LYS A 342 11.95 14.17 21.06
C LYS A 342 11.03 13.48 20.06
N PHE A 343 11.56 13.06 18.92
CA PHE A 343 10.82 12.47 17.81
C PHE A 343 9.59 13.31 17.46
N SER A 344 9.83 14.56 17.06
CA SER A 344 8.76 15.49 16.70
C SER A 344 9.10 16.23 15.42
N ILE A 345 8.11 16.38 14.54
CA ILE A 345 8.27 17.04 13.25
C ILE A 345 7.05 17.93 12.96
N SER A 346 7.32 19.11 12.42
CA SER A 346 6.31 20.00 11.84
C SER A 346 6.65 20.23 10.38
N ALA A 347 5.67 20.04 9.51
CA ALA A 347 5.86 20.17 8.07
C ALA A 347 4.73 20.99 7.45
N ARG A 348 5.02 21.61 6.30
CA ARG A 348 4.07 22.34 5.48
C ARG A 348 4.03 21.73 4.09
N GLY A 349 2.86 21.27 3.68
CA GLY A 349 2.60 20.82 2.31
C GLY A 349 2.00 21.95 1.48
N TYR A 350 2.55 22.18 0.30
CA TYR A 350 2.13 23.21 -0.65
C TYR A 350 1.45 22.56 -1.85
N GLY A 351 0.27 23.04 -2.23
CA GLY A 351 -0.46 22.51 -3.37
C GLY A 351 -1.87 23.04 -3.47
N GLU A 352 -2.81 22.17 -3.83
CA GLU A 352 -4.20 22.52 -4.05
C GLU A 352 -5.14 21.36 -3.70
N LYS A 353 -6.44 21.66 -3.68
CA LYS A 353 -7.46 20.64 -3.55
C LYS A 353 -7.63 19.86 -4.86
N MET A 354 -7.74 18.55 -4.78
CA MET A 354 -7.95 17.67 -5.93
C MET A 354 -9.20 18.08 -6.71
N ASP A 355 -9.00 18.32 -8.01
CA ASP A 355 -10.05 18.55 -9.00
C ASP A 355 -10.00 17.39 -10.00
N LEU A 356 -11.03 16.53 -9.95
CA LEU A 356 -11.16 15.35 -10.82
C LEU A 356 -11.23 15.67 -12.32
N LYS A 357 -11.44 16.94 -12.70
CA LYS A 357 -11.39 17.37 -14.10
C LYS A 357 -9.97 17.73 -14.56
N LYS A 358 -9.11 18.10 -13.61
CA LYS A 358 -7.76 18.61 -13.84
C LYS A 358 -6.71 17.54 -13.58
N HIS A 359 -6.85 16.84 -12.46
CA HIS A 359 -5.91 15.84 -11.96
C HIS A 359 -6.31 14.45 -12.44
N GLU A 360 -5.32 13.69 -12.86
CA GLU A 360 -5.51 12.29 -13.24
C GLU A 360 -5.74 11.45 -11.98
N GLN A 361 -6.64 10.48 -12.05
CA GLN A 361 -6.85 9.55 -10.93
C GLN A 361 -5.82 8.43 -11.06
N GLY A 362 -4.78 8.49 -10.24
CA GLY A 362 -3.84 7.38 -10.03
C GLY A 362 -4.41 6.36 -9.06
N THR A 363 -3.54 5.74 -8.27
CA THR A 363 -3.92 4.69 -7.33
C THR A 363 -4.20 5.28 -5.95
N GLU A 364 -5.31 4.88 -5.33
CA GLU A 364 -5.60 5.25 -3.95
C GLU A 364 -4.62 4.56 -3.01
N ILE A 365 -4.10 5.28 -2.03
CA ILE A 365 -3.31 4.69 -0.94
C ILE A 365 -4.24 4.53 0.26
N LYS A 366 -4.44 3.30 0.71
CA LYS A 366 -5.31 2.96 1.84
C LYS A 366 -4.67 3.20 3.18
N ALA A 367 -3.39 2.86 3.31
CA ALA A 367 -2.66 2.97 4.57
C ALA A 367 -1.15 3.06 4.36
N ILE A 368 -0.47 3.67 5.33
CA ILE A 368 0.97 3.57 5.50
C ILE A 368 1.25 2.28 6.28
N THR A 369 2.32 1.56 5.95
CA THR A 369 2.72 0.37 6.71
C THR A 369 4.09 0.57 7.34
N MET A 370 4.30 -0.02 8.52
CA MET A 370 5.63 -0.08 9.16
C MET A 370 6.50 -1.19 8.57
N HIS A 371 5.87 -2.16 7.90
CA HIS A 371 6.55 -3.30 7.30
C HIS A 371 7.59 -2.84 6.27
N MET A 372 8.80 -3.38 6.37
CA MET A 372 9.95 -3.01 5.53
C MET A 372 10.31 -1.51 5.56
N MET A 373 9.86 -0.75 6.56
CA MET A 373 10.23 0.65 6.72
C MET A 373 11.71 0.77 7.09
N LYS A 374 12.44 1.63 6.38
CA LYS A 374 13.88 1.87 6.62
C LYS A 374 14.21 3.34 6.57
N ILE A 375 15.07 3.77 7.47
CA ILE A 375 15.70 5.10 7.45
C ILE A 375 17.21 4.90 7.43
N LEU A 376 17.86 5.36 6.37
CA LEU A 376 19.30 5.24 6.20
C LEU A 376 19.93 6.63 6.39
N ASP A 377 20.89 6.69 7.31
CA ASP A 377 21.83 7.77 7.47
C ASP A 377 23.20 7.37 6.87
N PRO A 378 24.16 8.30 6.67
CA PRO A 378 25.39 7.98 5.94
C PRO A 378 26.27 6.87 6.54
N LYS A 379 25.96 6.39 7.75
CA LYS A 379 26.73 5.34 8.45
C LYS A 379 25.88 4.19 8.98
N SER A 380 24.56 4.36 9.07
CA SER A 380 23.67 3.38 9.68
C SER A 380 22.38 3.25 8.91
N MET A 381 21.64 2.21 9.27
CA MET A 381 20.30 1.94 8.81
C MET A 381 19.46 1.62 10.04
N LEU A 382 18.30 2.26 10.16
CA LEU A 382 17.29 1.97 11.16
C LEU A 382 16.14 1.20 10.49
N THR A 383 15.76 0.09 11.10
CA THR A 383 14.67 -0.80 10.70
C THR A 383 13.87 -1.24 11.92
N GLU A 384 12.78 -1.99 11.74
CA GLU A 384 11.99 -2.57 12.84
C GLU A 384 12.83 -3.44 13.79
N GLU A 385 13.92 -4.05 13.31
CA GLU A 385 14.84 -4.87 14.11
C GLU A 385 15.85 -4.03 14.91
N GLY A 386 15.91 -2.72 14.66
CA GLY A 386 16.81 -1.78 15.30
C GLY A 386 17.81 -1.13 14.34
N ARG A 387 18.90 -0.61 14.91
CA ARG A 387 19.92 0.15 14.17
C ARG A 387 21.13 -0.72 13.83
N HIS A 388 21.47 -0.80 12.55
CA HIS A 388 22.56 -1.59 12.01
C HIS A 388 23.55 -0.69 11.25
N MET A 389 24.79 -1.14 11.05
CA MET A 389 25.71 -0.44 10.13
C MET A 389 25.27 -0.70 8.70
N ARG A 390 25.37 0.34 7.87
CA ARG A 390 25.10 0.26 6.44
C ARG A 390 26.10 -0.69 5.77
N GLN A 391 25.65 -1.61 4.93
CA GLN A 391 26.53 -2.60 4.28
C GLN A 391 27.22 -1.98 3.06
N GLU A 392 28.37 -2.51 2.62
CA GLU A 392 29.12 -1.98 1.46
C GLU A 392 28.34 -2.08 0.14
N GLU A 393 27.35 -2.99 0.06
CA GLU A 393 26.45 -3.17 -1.09
C GLU A 393 25.29 -2.17 -1.12
N ASP A 394 24.96 -1.53 0.01
CA ASP A 394 24.01 -0.41 0.10
C ASP A 394 24.68 0.87 -0.39
N THR A 395 25.15 0.88 -1.64
CA THR A 395 25.82 2.04 -2.25
C THR A 395 24.92 3.27 -2.13
N ALA A 396 25.26 4.15 -1.18
CA ALA A 396 24.58 5.43 -1.02
C ALA A 396 24.63 6.15 -2.36
N MET A 397 23.48 6.68 -2.78
CA MET A 397 23.42 7.62 -3.91
C MET A 397 24.51 8.66 -3.68
N SER A 398 25.47 8.78 -4.61
CA SER A 398 26.74 9.47 -4.34
C SER A 398 26.59 10.93 -3.91
N GLU A 399 25.43 11.54 -4.19
CA GLU A 399 25.09 12.92 -3.84
C GLU A 399 24.14 13.06 -2.63
N PHE A 400 23.49 11.96 -2.20
CA PHE A 400 22.42 12.00 -1.19
C PHE A 400 22.67 10.98 -0.08
N PRO A 401 23.20 11.41 1.08
CA PRO A 401 23.59 10.50 2.15
C PRO A 401 22.42 9.95 2.98
N TYR A 402 21.21 10.48 2.82
CA TYR A 402 20.02 10.06 3.56
C TYR A 402 19.00 9.45 2.62
N GLU A 403 18.46 8.30 3.00
CA GLU A 403 17.43 7.57 2.25
C GLU A 403 16.32 7.09 3.18
N VAL A 404 15.11 6.99 2.64
CA VAL A 404 13.91 6.53 3.37
C VAL A 404 13.12 5.58 2.47
N TYR A 405 12.74 4.43 3.01
CA TYR A 405 11.92 3.42 2.34
C TYR A 405 10.65 3.21 3.14
N VAL A 406 9.49 3.30 2.48
CA VAL A 406 8.18 3.08 3.09
C VAL A 406 7.30 2.27 2.16
N LEU A 407 6.69 1.21 2.68
CA LEU A 407 5.69 0.41 1.99
C LEU A 407 4.29 1.02 2.20
N LEU A 408 3.57 1.25 1.11
CA LEU A 408 2.22 1.80 1.08
C LEU A 408 1.22 0.75 0.60
N ASP A 409 0.14 0.55 1.36
CA ASP A 409 -1.00 -0.30 1.00
C ASP A 409 -1.88 0.46 0.01
N ILE A 410 -2.06 -0.11 -1.19
CA ILE A 410 -2.75 0.51 -2.34
C ILE A 410 -4.03 -0.24 -2.71
#